data_AF-A0A2E9J1K0-F1
#
_entry.id   AF-A0A2E9J1K0-F1
#
_cell.length_a   1.000
_cell.length_b   1.000
_cell.length_c   1.000
_cell.angle_alpha   90.00
_cell.angle_beta   90.00
_cell.angle_gamma   90.00
#
_symmetry.space_group_name_H-M   'P 1'
#
loop_
_entity.id
_entity.type
_entity.pdbx_description
1 polymer ?
#
loop_
_entity_poly.entity_id
_entity_poly.type
_entity_poly.pdbx_seq_one_letter_code
_entity_poly.pdbx_strand_id
1 'polypeptide(L)'
;MVWSKPSSGGRPLFPTAPTRRQMQREKSEATLSSQADKGPVSARSASLERRRALTTSGKAAVLVQGTTGAGRVRTSQDSRRLIPQQPGWVRRDQSQTVELSGPLNRSTPFSSNRSIANGNHPLTDQVANDHLRAYELEVKGRFERIVPLLQKVSALQHQSDFIDQAQLLARRELGFDLPSHILETAWVRPLDMRALYAWCVFESHRVFSDSFFQNDPLASSSGSEAARSFDHFLLDCGFHLLDVTPCSDGRLAHSIAYALRIPFSSVRRRSHAGAMFDVENTVNRWVKTEHRRYRESTPNAASDDTSYLKVVTYHFSSLDPNHQGCAAHGSDDKLAASAGYQRLLDFRQAVENSFCCGASVDLLLIGLDTDSDAIRVHPPTNDSSTQLDRWVSAQDLYDATLLMPPDQALAQIAEAVETGASGTMSSGMISFLTRLISNNISQIDYVRQLHGGPYPDAGHAERFIGVGIGFKEVHLRNLTYFAHLDTVEEGAADLDVGVKIFKGLNVSRDLPIPVVIRFDYSGAVPGARERAISDCQRVDLAISNRYSKLVRDGLLHTCLTIRDRSQTSPAEVVGSTLDPDLQEAH
;
A
#
# COMPACT_ATOMS: atom_id res chain seq x y z
N MET A 1 55.74 17.85 -56.12
CA MET A 1 55.49 19.30 -55.92
C MET A 1 55.25 19.52 -54.43
N VAL A 2 55.96 20.50 -53.87
CA VAL A 2 56.22 20.72 -52.44
C VAL A 2 55.07 21.48 -51.76
N TRP A 3 54.84 21.22 -50.47
CA TRP A 3 54.49 22.15 -49.36
C TRP A 3 53.75 21.38 -48.26
N SER A 4 53.85 21.57 -46.94
CA SER A 4 54.77 22.20 -45.99
C SER A 4 54.30 21.68 -44.61
N LYS A 5 55.20 21.43 -43.64
CA LYS A 5 54.84 21.19 -42.22
C LYS A 5 54.48 22.52 -41.53
N PRO A 6 53.65 22.52 -40.46
CA PRO A 6 54.17 22.70 -39.08
C PRO A 6 53.51 21.74 -38.04
N SER A 7 54.27 21.05 -37.18
CA SER A 7 54.50 21.32 -35.72
C SER A 7 53.23 21.37 -34.85
N SER A 8 52.86 20.25 -34.20
CA SER A 8 53.13 19.91 -32.79
C SER A 8 52.29 20.66 -31.74
N GLY A 9 51.31 19.95 -31.15
CA GLY A 9 50.64 20.29 -29.90
C GLY A 9 50.10 19.01 -29.27
N GLY A 10 50.69 18.57 -28.16
CA GLY A 10 50.46 17.26 -27.54
C GLY A 10 49.09 17.09 -26.88
N ARG A 11 48.53 15.88 -26.98
CA ARG A 11 47.42 15.40 -26.16
C ARG A 11 47.98 14.58 -24.97
N PRO A 12 47.51 14.80 -23.73
CA PRO A 12 47.80 13.89 -22.62
C PRO A 12 47.05 12.56 -22.80
N LEU A 13 47.75 11.45 -22.57
CA LEU A 13 47.22 10.10 -22.57
C LEU A 13 46.45 9.83 -21.26
N PHE A 14 45.26 9.23 -21.38
CA PHE A 14 44.46 8.71 -20.27
C PHE A 14 45.22 7.60 -19.49
N PRO A 15 44.98 7.44 -18.17
CA PRO A 15 45.60 6.38 -17.39
C PRO A 15 44.99 5.01 -17.74
N THR A 16 45.84 4.05 -18.10
CA THR A 16 45.47 2.66 -18.37
C THR A 16 45.28 1.88 -17.05
N ALA A 17 44.28 0.99 -17.01
CA ALA A 17 43.97 0.15 -15.85
C ALA A 17 45.15 -0.80 -15.47
N PRO A 18 45.35 -1.08 -14.16
CA PRO A 18 46.45 -1.90 -13.70
C PRO A 18 46.31 -3.36 -14.14
N THR A 19 47.44 -4.00 -14.42
CA THR A 19 47.47 -5.39 -14.88
C THR A 19 47.28 -6.38 -13.73
N ARG A 20 46.78 -7.58 -14.03
CA ARG A 20 46.52 -8.68 -13.06
C ARG A 20 47.73 -9.02 -12.17
N ARG A 21 48.94 -8.74 -12.65
CA ARG A 21 50.21 -8.94 -11.91
C ARG A 21 50.46 -7.85 -10.85
N GLN A 22 49.97 -6.63 -11.06
CA GLN A 22 50.03 -5.53 -10.08
C GLN A 22 49.02 -5.75 -8.93
N MET A 23 47.80 -6.21 -9.25
CA MET A 23 46.79 -6.53 -8.22
C MET A 23 47.19 -7.71 -7.31
N GLN A 24 47.98 -8.66 -7.81
CA GLN A 24 48.49 -9.78 -7.01
C GLN A 24 49.62 -9.36 -6.06
N ARG A 25 50.41 -8.33 -6.42
CA ARG A 25 51.45 -7.77 -5.55
C ARG A 25 50.86 -6.98 -4.39
N GLU A 26 49.82 -6.17 -4.65
CA GLU A 26 49.09 -5.42 -3.60
C GLU A 26 48.39 -6.34 -2.59
N LYS A 27 47.85 -7.48 -3.04
CA LYS A 27 47.29 -8.51 -2.14
C LYS A 27 48.34 -9.19 -1.26
N SER A 28 49.57 -9.27 -1.72
CA SER A 28 50.67 -9.92 -1.00
C SER A 28 51.24 -9.02 0.10
N GLU A 29 51.29 -7.70 -0.14
CA GLU A 29 51.76 -6.70 0.84
C GLU A 29 50.71 -6.39 1.93
N ALA A 30 49.40 -6.52 1.63
CA ALA A 30 48.33 -6.33 2.61
C ALA A 30 48.22 -7.45 3.67
N THR A 31 48.91 -8.58 3.50
CA THR A 31 48.81 -9.74 4.41
C THR A 31 49.89 -9.77 5.49
N LEU A 32 50.81 -8.79 5.52
CA LEU A 32 51.94 -8.74 6.46
C LEU A 32 51.91 -7.59 7.48
N SER A 33 50.78 -6.87 7.61
CA SER A 33 50.62 -5.86 8.67
C SER A 33 49.33 -6.10 9.45
N SER A 34 49.43 -6.85 10.54
CA SER A 34 48.39 -6.92 11.57
C SER A 34 48.99 -6.51 12.90
N GLN A 35 48.96 -5.20 13.19
CA GLN A 35 49.01 -4.69 14.56
C GLN A 35 48.35 -3.32 14.63
N ALA A 36 47.40 -3.23 15.58
CA ALA A 36 46.60 -2.13 16.05
C ALA A 36 46.85 -0.72 15.47
N ASP A 37 45.85 -0.18 14.75
CA ASP A 37 45.53 1.25 14.86
C ASP A 37 44.05 1.54 14.53
N LYS A 38 43.43 2.44 15.29
CA LYS A 38 42.01 2.84 15.16
C LYS A 38 41.87 3.82 13.97
N GLY A 39 41.60 3.28 12.78
CA GLY A 39 41.24 4.05 11.57
C GLY A 39 39.73 4.29 11.40
N PRO A 40 39.33 5.22 10.49
CA PRO A 40 38.04 5.89 10.54
C PRO A 40 36.87 4.94 10.21
N VAL A 41 35.79 5.12 10.96
CA VAL A 41 34.51 4.45 10.80
C VAL A 41 34.06 4.57 9.34
N SER A 42 33.88 3.42 8.67
CA SER A 42 33.35 3.36 7.30
C SER A 42 32.08 4.21 7.18
N ALA A 43 31.94 4.95 6.07
CA ALA A 43 30.75 5.76 5.80
C ALA A 43 29.44 4.95 5.95
N ARG A 44 29.51 3.63 5.75
CA ARG A 44 28.40 2.69 5.94
C ARG A 44 28.07 2.42 7.40
N SER A 45 29.06 2.32 8.30
CA SER A 45 28.81 2.15 9.73
C SER A 45 28.34 3.47 10.37
N ALA A 46 28.87 4.61 9.93
CA ALA A 46 28.41 5.92 10.37
C ALA A 46 26.98 6.25 9.87
N SER A 47 26.57 5.73 8.70
CA SER A 47 25.19 5.86 8.22
C SER A 47 24.23 4.90 8.94
N LEU A 48 24.68 3.68 9.27
CA LEU A 48 23.93 2.73 10.10
C LEU A 48 23.73 3.23 11.53
N GLU A 49 24.73 3.87 12.14
CA GLU A 49 24.60 4.50 13.45
C GLU A 49 23.69 5.74 13.43
N ARG A 50 23.78 6.58 12.39
CA ARG A 50 22.82 7.68 12.21
C ARG A 50 21.39 7.18 12.03
N ARG A 51 21.18 6.12 11.24
CA ARG A 51 19.87 5.47 11.09
C ARG A 51 19.35 4.92 12.43
N ARG A 52 20.21 4.26 13.22
CA ARG A 52 19.83 3.73 14.55
C ARG A 52 19.53 4.84 15.57
N ALA A 53 20.25 5.96 15.51
CA ALA A 53 20.02 7.11 16.38
C ALA A 53 18.73 7.88 16.04
N LEU A 54 18.28 7.82 14.78
CA LEU A 54 17.05 8.49 14.33
C LEU A 54 15.79 7.62 14.47
N THR A 55 15.90 6.28 14.40
CA THR A 55 14.76 5.38 14.66
C THR A 55 14.40 5.26 16.15
N THR A 56 15.31 5.59 17.05
CA THR A 56 15.03 5.66 18.50
C THR A 56 14.25 6.91 18.91
N SER A 57 14.19 7.93 18.05
CA SER A 57 13.41 9.16 18.23
C SER A 57 11.90 8.98 18.00
N GLY A 58 11.46 7.78 17.58
CA GLY A 58 10.05 7.39 17.48
C GLY A 58 9.41 6.96 18.80
N LYS A 59 10.12 7.03 19.93
CA LYS A 59 9.48 6.96 21.25
C LYS A 59 8.88 8.32 21.57
N ALA A 60 7.57 8.32 21.83
CA ALA A 60 6.85 9.45 22.40
C ALA A 60 7.71 10.22 23.40
N ALA A 61 7.83 11.53 23.20
CA ALA A 61 8.42 12.43 24.18
C ALA A 61 7.78 12.15 25.54
N VAL A 62 8.58 11.62 26.47
CA VAL A 62 8.17 11.55 27.87
C VAL A 62 8.13 12.99 28.35
N LEU A 63 6.92 13.51 28.53
CA LEU A 63 6.67 14.75 29.26
C LEU A 63 7.36 14.67 30.61
N VAL A 64 8.40 15.49 30.79
CA VAL A 64 9.05 15.70 32.09
C VAL A 64 8.05 16.47 32.96
N GLN A 65 7.24 15.75 33.73
CA GLN A 65 6.54 16.33 34.87
C GLN A 65 7.47 16.30 36.08
N GLY A 66 7.60 17.48 36.69
CA GLY A 66 8.48 17.76 37.81
C GLY A 66 8.24 16.87 39.02
N THR A 67 9.33 16.69 39.76
CA THR A 67 9.41 16.01 41.04
C THR A 67 8.54 16.70 42.10
N THR A 68 7.73 15.91 42.81
CA THR A 68 7.62 15.92 44.29
C THR A 68 6.66 14.81 44.76
N GLY A 69 7.09 13.99 45.74
CA GLY A 69 6.16 13.35 46.68
C GLY A 69 5.95 11.84 46.59
N ALA A 70 6.80 11.09 47.30
CA ALA A 70 6.47 9.94 48.16
C ALA A 70 5.68 8.72 47.61
N GLY A 71 6.40 7.58 47.54
CA GLY A 71 5.98 6.36 48.24
C GLY A 71 5.23 5.29 47.44
N ARG A 72 5.92 4.16 47.14
CA ARG A 72 5.69 2.80 47.70
C ARG A 72 6.24 1.73 46.74
N VAL A 73 7.18 0.93 47.23
CA VAL A 73 7.74 -0.24 46.54
C VAL A 73 6.67 -1.34 46.47
N ARG A 74 6.38 -1.86 45.28
CA ARG A 74 5.49 -3.02 45.08
C ARG A 74 6.33 -4.29 44.95
N THR A 75 6.08 -5.24 45.86
CA THR A 75 6.65 -6.59 45.86
C THR A 75 5.76 -7.59 45.12
N SER A 76 6.36 -8.73 44.77
CA SER A 76 5.93 -9.80 43.86
C SER A 76 4.73 -10.65 44.32
N GLN A 77 3.58 -10.04 44.66
CA GLN A 77 2.38 -10.79 45.04
C GLN A 77 1.04 -10.38 44.40
N ASP A 78 1.00 -9.47 43.43
CA ASP A 78 -0.24 -9.20 42.66
C ASP A 78 -0.33 -10.04 41.37
N SER A 79 0.00 -11.33 41.49
CA SER A 79 -0.21 -12.33 40.44
C SER A 79 -1.47 -13.14 40.73
N ARG A 80 -2.65 -12.65 40.33
CA ARG A 80 -3.82 -13.51 40.06
C ARG A 80 -4.59 -13.04 38.84
N ARG A 81 -4.49 -13.84 37.78
CA ARG A 81 -5.30 -13.78 36.56
C ARG A 81 -6.78 -13.99 36.91
N LEU A 82 -7.65 -13.18 36.31
CA LEU A 82 -9.05 -13.52 36.09
C LEU A 82 -9.21 -13.99 34.62
N ILE A 83 -9.96 -15.08 34.48
CA ILE A 83 -10.25 -15.81 33.24
C ILE A 83 -11.15 -14.94 32.33
N PRO A 84 -10.87 -14.77 31.02
CA PRO A 84 -11.83 -14.15 30.11
C PRO A 84 -12.86 -15.19 29.66
N GLN A 85 -14.13 -14.99 30.04
CA GLN A 85 -15.26 -15.66 29.42
C GLN A 85 -15.49 -15.12 28.00
N GLN A 86 -15.93 -16.00 27.11
CA GLN A 86 -16.22 -15.72 25.69
C GLN A 86 -17.41 -14.76 25.52
N PRO A 87 -17.43 -13.84 24.54
CA PRO A 87 -18.63 -13.09 24.20
C PRO A 87 -19.47 -13.80 23.13
N GLY A 88 -20.71 -14.15 23.51
CA GLY A 88 -21.75 -14.63 22.61
C GLY A 88 -22.52 -13.48 21.95
N TRP A 89 -22.48 -13.44 20.62
CA TRP A 89 -23.38 -12.62 19.81
C TRP A 89 -24.70 -13.36 19.61
N VAL A 90 -25.82 -12.68 19.87
CA VAL A 90 -27.15 -12.74 19.22
C VAL A 90 -28.18 -12.23 20.25
N ARG A 91 -28.67 -10.99 20.07
CA ARG A 91 -30.12 -10.64 20.07
C ARG A 91 -30.36 -9.15 19.82
N ARG A 92 -31.26 -8.90 18.85
CA ARG A 92 -32.05 -7.67 18.68
C ARG A 92 -32.94 -7.47 19.91
N ASP A 93 -33.08 -6.25 20.44
CA ASP A 93 -34.20 -5.35 20.11
C ASP A 93 -34.24 -4.11 21.03
N GLN A 94 -34.81 -3.04 20.47
CA GLN A 94 -35.58 -1.96 21.10
C GLN A 94 -34.92 -0.74 21.77
N SER A 95 -35.21 0.37 21.10
CA SER A 95 -35.17 1.80 21.44
C SER A 95 -35.67 2.17 22.84
N GLN A 96 -34.92 3.03 23.53
CA GLN A 96 -35.47 3.97 24.51
C GLN A 96 -34.79 5.33 24.38
N THR A 97 -35.62 6.35 24.18
CA THR A 97 -35.33 7.78 24.12
C THR A 97 -35.23 8.36 25.54
N VAL A 98 -34.23 9.22 25.79
CA VAL A 98 -34.19 10.10 26.97
C VAL A 98 -33.79 11.50 26.48
N GLU A 99 -34.70 12.45 26.65
CA GLU A 99 -34.49 13.89 26.41
C GLU A 99 -33.85 14.56 27.62
N LEU A 100 -32.85 15.43 27.41
CA LEU A 100 -32.45 16.49 28.33
C LEU A 100 -32.01 17.73 27.54
N SER A 101 -32.60 18.88 27.90
CA SER A 101 -32.51 20.18 27.23
C SER A 101 -31.38 21.07 27.79
N GLY A 102 -30.68 21.83 26.92
CA GLY A 102 -29.71 22.88 27.29
C GLY A 102 -28.91 23.41 26.07
N PRO A 103 -28.43 24.68 26.05
CA PRO A 103 -28.61 25.56 24.89
C PRO A 103 -27.55 25.50 23.76
N LEU A 104 -28.13 25.55 22.54
CA LEU A 104 -27.67 25.87 21.19
C LEU A 104 -26.31 26.59 21.01
N ASN A 105 -25.32 25.86 20.45
CA ASN A 105 -24.47 26.36 19.36
C ASN A 105 -23.76 25.18 18.67
N ARG A 106 -24.43 24.55 17.69
CA ARG A 106 -23.78 23.63 16.74
C ARG A 106 -24.68 23.39 15.53
N SER A 107 -24.11 23.62 14.36
CA SER A 107 -24.60 23.20 13.05
C SER A 107 -24.88 21.70 13.08
N THR A 108 -26.15 21.32 13.09
CA THR A 108 -26.58 19.91 12.97
C THR A 108 -26.55 19.47 11.50
N PRO A 109 -26.19 18.21 11.22
CA PRO A 109 -26.32 17.64 9.89
C PRO A 109 -27.81 17.46 9.58
N PHE A 110 -28.24 17.93 8.41
CA PHE A 110 -29.56 17.64 7.86
C PHE A 110 -29.63 16.15 7.50
N SER A 111 -29.89 15.26 8.46
CA SER A 111 -30.43 13.93 8.15
C SER A 111 -31.91 14.06 7.82
N SER A 112 -32.21 14.55 6.62
CA SER A 112 -33.49 14.24 6.00
C SER A 112 -33.36 12.87 5.36
N ASN A 113 -34.00 11.88 5.99
CA ASN A 113 -34.29 10.58 5.40
C ASN A 113 -35.30 10.80 4.26
N ARG A 114 -34.86 11.42 3.17
CA ARG A 114 -35.60 11.48 1.91
C ARG A 114 -35.33 10.16 1.22
N SER A 115 -36.38 9.41 0.97
CA SER A 115 -36.40 8.41 -0.10
C SER A 115 -36.08 9.13 -1.41
N ILE A 116 -34.79 9.24 -1.71
CA ILE A 116 -34.27 9.80 -2.95
C ILE A 116 -34.76 8.87 -4.06
N ALA A 117 -35.47 9.44 -5.03
CA ALA A 117 -35.83 8.74 -6.26
C ALA A 117 -34.56 8.09 -6.84
N ASN A 118 -34.67 6.83 -7.31
CA ASN A 118 -33.62 5.92 -7.81
C ASN A 118 -32.71 6.45 -8.95
N GLY A 119 -32.29 7.72 -8.93
CA GLY A 119 -31.35 8.31 -9.87
C GLY A 119 -29.96 8.39 -9.25
N ASN A 120 -28.96 8.08 -10.07
CA ASN A 120 -27.56 8.34 -9.75
C ASN A 120 -27.29 9.84 -9.70
N HIS A 121 -26.20 10.21 -9.04
CA HIS A 121 -25.70 11.57 -9.05
C HIS A 121 -25.40 12.03 -10.49
N PRO A 122 -25.71 13.29 -10.86
CA PRO A 122 -25.49 13.82 -12.22
C PRO A 122 -24.02 13.84 -12.68
N LEU A 123 -23.07 13.70 -11.74
CA LEU A 123 -21.63 13.62 -12.00
C LEU A 123 -21.09 12.19 -12.03
N THR A 124 -21.95 11.18 -11.90
CA THR A 124 -21.53 9.79 -11.86
C THR A 124 -21.17 9.28 -13.25
N ASP A 125 -19.95 8.77 -13.38
CA ASP A 125 -19.54 8.00 -14.55
C ASP A 125 -19.99 6.55 -14.41
N GLN A 126 -21.17 6.24 -14.95
CA GLN A 126 -21.75 4.90 -14.86
C GLN A 126 -20.94 3.86 -15.65
N VAL A 127 -20.35 4.25 -16.78
CA VAL A 127 -19.56 3.32 -17.62
C VAL A 127 -18.30 2.90 -16.87
N ALA A 128 -17.61 3.85 -16.24
CA ALA A 128 -16.46 3.54 -15.38
C ALA A 128 -16.88 2.67 -14.18
N ASN A 129 -18.02 2.94 -13.56
CA ASN A 129 -18.54 2.11 -12.47
C ASN A 129 -18.80 0.66 -12.90
N ASP A 130 -19.40 0.44 -14.07
CA ASP A 130 -19.69 -0.90 -14.58
C ASP A 130 -18.39 -1.66 -14.91
N HIS A 131 -17.38 -0.98 -15.48
CA HIS A 131 -16.05 -1.57 -15.71
C HIS A 131 -15.34 -1.95 -14.40
N LEU A 132 -15.32 -1.06 -13.41
CA LEU A 132 -14.75 -1.34 -12.09
C LEU A 132 -15.48 -2.49 -11.39
N ARG A 133 -16.80 -2.61 -11.58
CA ARG A 133 -17.61 -3.70 -11.03
C ARG A 133 -17.26 -5.04 -11.67
N ALA A 134 -17.14 -5.07 -13.00
CA ALA A 134 -16.76 -6.28 -13.72
C ALA A 134 -15.38 -6.78 -13.26
N TYR A 135 -14.41 -5.87 -13.12
CA TYR A 135 -13.08 -6.18 -12.60
C TYR A 135 -13.12 -6.69 -11.15
N GLU A 136 -13.88 -6.03 -10.25
CA GLU A 136 -14.01 -6.48 -8.86
C GLU A 136 -14.61 -7.90 -8.78
N LEU A 137 -15.71 -8.14 -9.49
CA LEU A 137 -16.41 -9.43 -9.48
C LEU A 137 -15.56 -10.55 -10.08
N GLU A 138 -14.82 -10.28 -11.15
CA GLU A 138 -13.94 -11.26 -11.77
C GLU A 138 -12.85 -11.70 -10.79
N VAL A 139 -12.14 -10.73 -10.21
CA VAL A 139 -10.97 -11.00 -9.35
C VAL A 139 -11.42 -11.60 -8.03
N LYS A 140 -12.32 -10.93 -7.28
CA LYS A 140 -12.77 -11.43 -5.97
C LYS A 140 -13.53 -12.75 -6.10
N GLY A 141 -14.36 -12.87 -7.14
CA GLY A 141 -15.10 -14.10 -7.40
C GLY A 141 -14.19 -15.32 -7.57
N ARG A 142 -12.97 -15.14 -8.12
CA ARG A 142 -11.99 -16.24 -8.21
C ARG A 142 -11.55 -16.73 -6.84
N PHE A 143 -11.24 -15.83 -5.90
CA PHE A 143 -10.88 -16.21 -4.54
C PHE A 143 -12.07 -16.84 -3.78
N GLU A 144 -13.29 -16.34 -4.01
CA GLU A 144 -14.50 -16.87 -3.38
C GLU A 144 -14.83 -18.30 -3.82
N ARG A 145 -14.45 -18.70 -5.05
CA ARG A 145 -14.64 -20.06 -5.56
C ARG A 145 -13.66 -21.09 -4.96
N ILE A 146 -12.58 -20.67 -4.30
CA ILE A 146 -11.55 -21.59 -3.77
C ILE A 146 -12.14 -22.55 -2.73
N VAL A 147 -12.82 -22.04 -1.70
CA VAL A 147 -13.34 -22.90 -0.62
C VAL A 147 -14.42 -23.88 -1.14
N PRO A 148 -15.44 -23.45 -1.90
CA PRO A 148 -16.43 -24.38 -2.48
C PRO A 148 -15.80 -25.43 -3.39
N LEU A 149 -14.77 -25.08 -4.16
CA LEU A 149 -14.05 -26.04 -4.98
C LEU A 149 -13.34 -27.07 -4.12
N LEU A 150 -12.60 -26.62 -3.09
CA LEU A 150 -11.84 -27.51 -2.23
C LEU A 150 -12.74 -28.46 -1.42
N GLN A 151 -13.93 -28.01 -1.02
CA GLN A 151 -14.96 -28.88 -0.44
C GLN A 151 -15.38 -30.01 -1.40
N LYS A 152 -15.59 -29.69 -2.68
CA LYS A 152 -15.91 -30.69 -3.72
C LYS A 152 -14.73 -31.64 -3.94
N VAL A 153 -13.49 -31.12 -4.04
CA VAL A 153 -12.27 -31.95 -4.21
C VAL A 153 -12.10 -32.92 -3.05
N SER A 154 -12.32 -32.47 -1.81
CA SER A 154 -12.23 -33.32 -0.62
C SER A 154 -13.21 -34.50 -0.67
N ALA A 155 -14.42 -34.31 -1.21
CA ALA A 155 -15.41 -35.38 -1.35
C ALA A 155 -15.03 -36.44 -2.40
N LEU A 156 -14.09 -36.13 -3.32
CA LEU A 156 -13.65 -37.03 -4.39
C LEU A 156 -12.45 -37.89 -4.00
N GLN A 157 -11.79 -37.61 -2.87
CA GLN A 157 -10.47 -38.18 -2.51
C GLN A 157 -10.34 -39.70 -2.67
N HIS A 158 -11.41 -40.45 -2.43
CA HIS A 158 -11.40 -41.92 -2.42
C HIS A 158 -11.87 -42.56 -3.73
N GLN A 159 -12.09 -41.77 -4.79
CA GLN A 159 -12.46 -42.28 -6.11
C GLN A 159 -11.22 -42.75 -6.88
N SER A 160 -11.39 -43.76 -7.74
CA SER A 160 -10.30 -44.33 -8.54
C SER A 160 -9.71 -43.36 -9.57
N ASP A 161 -10.50 -42.39 -10.02
CA ASP A 161 -10.16 -41.32 -10.96
C ASP A 161 -10.01 -39.96 -10.26
N PHE A 162 -9.75 -39.97 -8.94
CA PHE A 162 -9.70 -38.76 -8.10
C PHE A 162 -8.84 -37.63 -8.70
N ILE A 163 -7.62 -37.93 -9.13
CA ILE A 163 -6.68 -36.91 -9.64
C ILE A 163 -7.26 -36.24 -10.89
N ASP A 164 -7.76 -37.02 -11.84
CA ASP A 164 -8.34 -36.50 -13.09
C ASP A 164 -9.58 -35.64 -12.82
N GLN A 165 -10.46 -36.09 -11.92
CA GLN A 165 -11.65 -35.34 -11.52
C GLN A 165 -11.30 -34.04 -10.79
N ALA A 166 -10.31 -34.08 -9.89
CA ALA A 166 -9.85 -32.91 -9.15
C ALA A 166 -9.24 -31.86 -10.09
N GLN A 167 -8.42 -32.29 -11.06
CA GLN A 167 -7.83 -31.40 -12.06
C GLN A 167 -8.89 -30.82 -13.00
N LEU A 168 -9.82 -31.64 -13.49
CA LEU A 168 -10.93 -31.17 -14.33
C LEU A 168 -11.76 -30.09 -13.61
N LEU A 169 -12.07 -30.32 -12.33
CA LEU A 169 -12.81 -29.37 -11.52
C LEU A 169 -12.02 -28.06 -11.32
N ALA A 170 -10.74 -28.15 -11.01
CA ALA A 170 -9.87 -26.99 -10.81
C ALA A 170 -9.74 -26.12 -12.07
N ARG A 171 -9.50 -26.74 -13.23
CA ARG A 171 -9.47 -26.06 -14.53
C ARG A 171 -10.78 -25.33 -14.82
N ARG A 172 -11.92 -25.99 -14.56
CA ARG A 172 -13.24 -25.42 -14.84
C ARG A 172 -13.55 -24.20 -13.96
N GLU A 173 -13.29 -24.29 -12.67
CA GLU A 173 -13.75 -23.28 -11.68
C GLU A 173 -12.72 -22.17 -11.44
N LEU A 174 -11.43 -22.50 -11.50
CA LEU A 174 -10.32 -21.59 -11.18
C LEU A 174 -9.38 -21.31 -12.36
N GLY A 175 -9.40 -22.14 -13.41
CA GLY A 175 -8.60 -21.92 -14.62
C GLY A 175 -7.15 -22.37 -14.53
N PHE A 176 -6.79 -23.19 -13.54
CA PHE A 176 -5.45 -23.75 -13.37
C PHE A 176 -5.50 -25.13 -12.69
N ASP A 177 -4.37 -25.82 -12.72
CA ASP A 177 -4.19 -27.14 -12.12
C ASP A 177 -3.85 -27.07 -10.63
N LEU A 178 -4.29 -28.07 -9.88
CA LEU A 178 -3.84 -28.33 -8.52
C LEU A 178 -2.45 -29.01 -8.55
N PRO A 179 -1.66 -28.90 -7.48
CA PRO A 179 -0.30 -29.44 -7.47
C PRO A 179 -0.34 -30.96 -7.39
N SER A 180 0.14 -31.64 -8.44
CA SER A 180 0.08 -33.11 -8.56
C SER A 180 0.72 -33.82 -7.38
N HIS A 181 1.87 -33.32 -6.89
CA HIS A 181 2.59 -33.92 -5.76
C HIS A 181 1.77 -33.94 -4.46
N ILE A 182 0.79 -33.03 -4.28
CA ILE A 182 -0.13 -33.07 -3.14
C ILE A 182 -1.22 -34.12 -3.38
N LEU A 183 -1.82 -34.11 -4.57
CA LEU A 183 -2.91 -35.02 -4.95
C LEU A 183 -2.46 -36.50 -4.96
N GLU A 184 -1.25 -36.78 -5.42
CA GLU A 184 -0.69 -38.13 -5.51
C GLU A 184 -0.48 -38.77 -4.13
N THR A 185 -0.35 -37.99 -3.06
CA THR A 185 -0.20 -38.52 -1.69
C THR A 185 -1.54 -38.81 -1.00
N ALA A 186 -2.66 -38.45 -1.63
CA ALA A 186 -3.99 -38.49 -1.02
C ALA A 186 -4.54 -39.90 -0.74
N TRP A 187 -3.95 -40.94 -1.34
CA TRP A 187 -4.34 -42.32 -1.05
C TRP A 187 -3.73 -42.84 0.26
N VAL A 188 -2.61 -42.27 0.71
CA VAL A 188 -1.92 -42.67 1.95
C VAL A 188 -2.43 -41.90 3.16
N ARG A 189 -2.73 -40.61 2.97
CA ARG A 189 -3.11 -39.67 4.03
C ARG A 189 -4.27 -38.76 3.58
N PRO A 190 -5.05 -38.17 4.51
CA PRO A 190 -6.00 -37.12 4.18
C PRO A 190 -5.36 -36.02 3.31
N LEU A 191 -6.14 -35.46 2.38
CA LEU A 191 -5.67 -34.34 1.56
C LEU A 191 -5.19 -33.19 2.45
N ASP A 192 -4.04 -32.61 2.09
CA ASP A 192 -3.54 -31.41 2.74
C ASP A 192 -4.34 -30.19 2.26
N MET A 193 -5.50 -29.99 2.89
CA MET A 193 -6.42 -28.90 2.56
C MET A 193 -5.81 -27.52 2.81
N ARG A 194 -4.85 -27.41 3.74
CA ARG A 194 -4.16 -26.15 4.02
C ARG A 194 -3.23 -25.83 2.86
N ALA A 195 -2.39 -26.77 2.45
CA ALA A 195 -1.50 -26.60 1.31
C ALA A 195 -2.28 -26.34 0.00
N LEU A 196 -3.36 -27.07 -0.26
CA LEU A 196 -4.22 -26.85 -1.43
C LEU A 196 -4.88 -25.47 -1.42
N TYR A 197 -5.36 -25.00 -0.26
CA TYR A 197 -5.91 -23.65 -0.14
C TYR A 197 -4.87 -22.58 -0.44
N ALA A 198 -3.69 -22.67 0.16
CA ALA A 198 -2.61 -21.73 -0.09
C ALA A 198 -2.17 -21.74 -1.56
N TRP A 199 -2.04 -22.92 -2.18
CA TRP A 199 -1.77 -23.06 -3.61
C TRP A 199 -2.80 -22.33 -4.46
N CYS A 200 -4.09 -22.58 -4.25
CA CYS A 200 -5.15 -21.93 -5.00
C CYS A 200 -5.14 -20.41 -4.83
N VAL A 201 -4.80 -19.90 -3.64
CA VAL A 201 -4.65 -18.45 -3.41
C VAL A 201 -3.46 -17.89 -4.19
N PHE A 202 -2.30 -18.56 -4.17
CA PHE A 202 -1.11 -18.11 -4.90
C PHE A 202 -1.30 -18.16 -6.41
N GLU A 203 -1.89 -19.22 -6.95
CA GLU A 203 -2.18 -19.31 -8.38
C GLU A 203 -3.27 -18.32 -8.80
N SER A 204 -4.30 -18.09 -7.97
CA SER A 204 -5.29 -17.04 -8.24
C SER A 204 -4.65 -15.66 -8.27
N HIS A 205 -3.73 -15.37 -7.35
CA HIS A 205 -2.93 -14.14 -7.36
C HIS A 205 -2.05 -14.05 -8.61
N ARG A 206 -1.36 -15.12 -9.01
CA ARG A 206 -0.52 -15.16 -10.20
C ARG A 206 -1.32 -14.85 -11.46
N VAL A 207 -2.42 -15.57 -11.70
CA VAL A 207 -3.29 -15.36 -12.87
C VAL A 207 -3.84 -13.94 -12.92
N PHE A 208 -4.27 -13.42 -11.77
CA PHE A 208 -4.71 -12.03 -11.64
C PHE A 208 -3.61 -11.02 -11.98
N SER A 209 -2.41 -11.19 -11.42
CA SER A 209 -1.25 -10.35 -11.68
C SER A 209 -0.87 -10.38 -13.16
N ASP A 210 -0.83 -11.57 -13.76
CA ASP A 210 -0.50 -11.76 -15.17
C ASP A 210 -1.50 -11.02 -16.07
N SER A 211 -2.81 -11.22 -15.81
CA SER A 211 -3.87 -10.52 -16.54
C SER A 211 -3.77 -9.01 -16.39
N PHE A 212 -3.47 -8.50 -15.18
CA PHE A 212 -3.34 -7.07 -14.94
C PHE A 212 -2.28 -6.42 -15.83
N PHE A 213 -1.08 -7.02 -15.92
CA PHE A 213 0.02 -6.46 -16.70
C PHE A 213 -0.09 -6.72 -18.21
N GLN A 214 -0.72 -7.82 -18.62
CA GLN A 214 -0.86 -8.19 -20.02
C GLN A 214 -2.05 -7.52 -20.70
N ASN A 215 -3.17 -7.38 -19.98
CA ASN A 215 -4.46 -6.99 -20.58
C ASN A 215 -4.90 -5.57 -20.18
N ASP A 216 -4.21 -4.92 -19.23
CA ASP A 216 -4.58 -3.61 -18.69
C ASP A 216 -6.10 -3.49 -18.41
N PRO A 217 -6.66 -4.33 -17.52
CA PRO A 217 -8.11 -4.42 -17.31
C PRO A 217 -8.73 -3.13 -16.76
N LEU A 218 -7.91 -2.21 -16.23
CA LEU A 218 -8.33 -0.90 -15.75
C LEU A 218 -8.10 0.22 -16.79
N ALA A 219 -7.64 -0.10 -18.00
CA ALA A 219 -7.31 0.84 -19.08
C ALA A 219 -6.43 2.03 -18.63
N SER A 220 -5.54 1.77 -17.68
CA SER A 220 -4.83 2.79 -16.89
C SER A 220 -3.31 2.57 -16.89
N SER A 221 -2.81 1.71 -17.76
CA SER A 221 -1.37 1.50 -17.97
C SER A 221 -0.69 2.71 -18.59
N SER A 222 0.64 2.76 -18.47
CA SER A 222 1.44 3.85 -19.02
C SER A 222 1.24 3.97 -20.54
N GLY A 223 0.87 5.16 -21.00
CA GLY A 223 0.60 5.44 -22.41
C GLY A 223 -0.87 5.28 -22.83
N SER A 224 -1.74 4.74 -21.96
CA SER A 224 -3.19 4.75 -22.19
C SER A 224 -3.71 6.19 -22.32
N GLU A 225 -4.86 6.37 -22.98
CA GLU A 225 -5.46 7.70 -23.12
C GLU A 225 -5.79 8.32 -21.75
N ALA A 226 -6.32 7.50 -20.83
CA ALA A 226 -6.62 7.95 -19.47
C ALA A 226 -5.36 8.43 -18.72
N ALA A 227 -4.26 7.68 -18.83
CA ALA A 227 -2.99 8.07 -18.22
C ALA A 227 -2.42 9.35 -18.83
N ARG A 228 -2.39 9.46 -20.18
CA ARG A 228 -1.90 10.66 -20.87
C ARG A 228 -2.72 11.91 -20.53
N SER A 229 -4.04 11.78 -20.52
CA SER A 229 -4.95 12.86 -20.15
C SER A 229 -4.75 13.31 -18.71
N PHE A 230 -4.62 12.35 -17.78
CA PHE A 230 -4.37 12.67 -16.37
C PHE A 230 -2.99 13.28 -16.13
N ASP A 231 -1.94 12.78 -16.79
CA ASP A 231 -0.58 13.32 -16.66
C ASP A 231 -0.52 14.79 -17.14
N HIS A 232 -1.21 15.12 -18.25
CA HIS A 232 -1.34 16.50 -18.71
C HIS A 232 -2.11 17.37 -17.70
N PHE A 233 -3.27 16.88 -17.23
CA PHE A 233 -4.04 17.56 -16.20
C PHE A 233 -3.23 17.82 -14.93
N LEU A 234 -2.41 16.85 -14.50
CA LEU A 234 -1.55 16.97 -13.33
C LEU A 234 -0.51 18.09 -13.51
N LEU A 235 0.11 18.17 -14.69
CA LEU A 235 1.03 19.25 -15.05
C LEU A 235 0.33 20.61 -15.12
N ASP A 236 -0.88 20.69 -15.68
CA ASP A 236 -1.70 21.91 -15.71
C ASP A 236 -2.06 22.39 -14.29
N CYS A 237 -2.19 21.44 -13.34
CA CYS A 237 -2.39 21.74 -11.92
C CYS A 237 -1.11 22.21 -11.22
N GLY A 238 0.03 22.24 -11.91
CA GLY A 238 1.33 22.63 -11.34
C GLY A 238 2.09 21.48 -10.67
N PHE A 239 1.76 20.22 -10.96
CA PHE A 239 2.43 19.07 -10.35
C PHE A 239 3.12 18.21 -11.39
N HIS A 240 4.43 17.96 -11.23
CA HIS A 240 5.15 17.01 -12.08
C HIS A 240 5.12 15.58 -11.53
N LEU A 241 4.64 15.39 -10.29
CA LEU A 241 4.49 14.07 -9.71
C LEU A 241 3.42 14.03 -8.63
N LEU A 242 2.65 12.95 -8.62
CA LEU A 242 1.74 12.59 -7.54
C LEU A 242 2.23 11.34 -6.80
N ASP A 243 2.54 11.47 -5.50
CA ASP A 243 2.89 10.36 -4.61
C ASP A 243 1.84 10.25 -3.50
N VAL A 244 1.10 9.14 -3.47
CA VAL A 244 0.03 8.87 -2.51
C VAL A 244 0.43 7.74 -1.56
N THR A 245 0.39 8.02 -0.26
CA THR A 245 0.55 7.03 0.80
C THR A 245 -0.76 6.81 1.54
N PRO A 246 -1.48 5.71 1.26
CA PRO A 246 -2.58 5.26 2.10
C PRO A 246 -2.10 4.43 3.29
N CYS A 247 -2.99 4.21 4.27
CA CYS A 247 -2.81 3.15 5.26
C CYS A 247 -2.70 1.76 4.58
N SER A 248 -1.97 0.85 5.21
CA SER A 248 -1.86 -0.57 4.82
C SER A 248 -3.13 -1.40 5.05
N ASP A 249 -4.17 -0.82 5.67
CA ASP A 249 -5.50 -1.42 5.80
C ASP A 249 -6.00 -1.88 4.42
N GLY A 250 -6.44 -3.13 4.30
CA GLY A 250 -6.87 -3.73 3.04
C GLY A 250 -8.06 -3.00 2.41
N ARG A 251 -8.85 -2.25 3.20
CA ARG A 251 -9.94 -1.43 2.68
C ARG A 251 -9.43 -0.27 1.83
N LEU A 252 -8.18 0.18 1.99
CA LEU A 252 -7.59 1.27 1.21
C LEU A 252 -6.80 0.80 -0.02
N ALA A 253 -6.74 -0.51 -0.27
CA ALA A 253 -6.03 -1.06 -1.44
C ALA A 253 -6.56 -0.52 -2.77
N HIS A 254 -7.84 -0.15 -2.84
CA HIS A 254 -8.48 0.39 -4.04
C HIS A 254 -8.39 1.92 -4.18
N SER A 255 -7.85 2.63 -3.18
CA SER A 255 -7.94 4.11 -3.06
C SER A 255 -7.66 4.86 -4.36
N ILE A 256 -6.66 4.41 -5.12
CA ILE A 256 -6.26 5.00 -6.39
C ILE A 256 -7.32 4.83 -7.49
N ALA A 257 -7.66 3.58 -7.83
CA ALA A 257 -8.48 3.29 -9.01
C ALA A 257 -9.99 3.49 -8.76
N TYR A 258 -10.43 3.35 -7.50
CA TYR A 258 -11.83 3.42 -7.12
C TYR A 258 -12.16 4.75 -6.42
N ALA A 259 -11.59 5.02 -5.24
CA ALA A 259 -11.98 6.19 -4.46
C ALA A 259 -11.59 7.53 -5.13
N LEU A 260 -10.40 7.59 -5.72
CA LEU A 260 -9.87 8.81 -6.34
C LEU A 260 -10.01 8.82 -7.88
N ARG A 261 -10.30 7.68 -8.51
CA ARG A 261 -10.37 7.47 -9.97
C ARG A 261 -9.14 8.00 -10.72
N ILE A 262 -7.96 7.72 -10.18
CA ILE A 262 -6.68 8.11 -10.76
C ILE A 262 -6.13 6.93 -11.56
N PRO A 263 -5.66 7.12 -12.81
CA PRO A 263 -4.97 6.07 -13.53
C PRO A 263 -3.75 5.57 -12.74
N PHE A 264 -3.69 4.27 -12.47
CA PHE A 264 -2.68 3.71 -11.58
C PHE A 264 -1.23 3.93 -12.04
N SER A 265 -1.02 4.20 -13.33
CA SER A 265 0.30 4.49 -13.89
C SER A 265 0.76 5.94 -13.68
N SER A 266 -0.17 6.86 -13.43
CA SER A 266 0.07 8.29 -13.23
C SER A 266 0.36 8.68 -11.78
N VAL A 267 0.36 7.70 -10.86
CA VAL A 267 0.56 7.93 -9.43
C VAL A 267 1.56 6.93 -8.84
N ARG A 268 2.39 7.40 -7.93
CA ARG A 268 3.19 6.50 -7.07
C ARG A 268 2.38 6.17 -5.83
N ARG A 269 1.91 4.92 -5.74
CA ARG A 269 1.21 4.40 -4.56
C ARG A 269 2.15 3.57 -3.68
N ARG A 270 2.29 3.91 -2.40
CA ARG A 270 3.00 3.09 -1.40
C ARG A 270 2.27 3.14 -0.06
N SER A 271 1.73 2.01 0.39
CA SER A 271 1.00 1.92 1.66
C SER A 271 1.92 1.60 2.83
N HIS A 272 1.62 2.18 3.99
CA HIS A 272 2.31 1.91 5.25
C HIS A 272 1.27 1.80 6.38
N ALA A 273 1.55 1.05 7.45
CA ALA A 273 0.65 1.05 8.60
C ALA A 273 0.46 2.49 9.14
N GLY A 274 -0.80 2.89 9.32
CA GLY A 274 -1.13 4.28 9.71
C GLY A 274 -0.75 5.34 8.67
N ALA A 275 -0.44 4.96 7.43
CA ALA A 275 0.14 5.85 6.43
C ALA A 275 1.48 6.49 6.85
N MET A 276 2.20 5.85 7.79
CA MET A 276 3.47 6.34 8.33
C MET A 276 4.63 6.00 7.40
N PHE A 277 4.72 6.69 6.26
CA PHE A 277 5.78 6.45 5.29
C PHE A 277 7.17 6.79 5.80
N ASP A 278 8.17 6.16 5.18
CA ASP A 278 9.58 6.44 5.42
C ASP A 278 10.01 7.72 4.69
N VAL A 279 10.37 8.74 5.49
CA VAL A 279 10.77 10.06 5.00
C VAL A 279 12.07 9.98 4.20
N GLU A 280 13.10 9.27 4.67
CA GLU A 280 14.38 9.19 3.96
C GLU A 280 14.21 8.51 2.60
N ASN A 281 13.46 7.40 2.58
CA ASN A 281 13.16 6.70 1.34
C ASN A 281 12.35 7.56 0.37
N THR A 282 11.46 8.40 0.88
CA THR A 282 10.66 9.33 0.06
C THR A 282 11.51 10.48 -0.47
N VAL A 283 12.41 11.05 0.32
CA VAL A 283 13.43 12.04 -0.13
C VAL A 283 14.28 11.46 -1.26
N ASN A 284 14.77 10.22 -1.12
CA ASN A 284 15.53 9.56 -2.18
C ASN A 284 14.74 9.40 -3.48
N ARG A 285 13.41 9.26 -3.42
CA ARG A 285 12.53 9.18 -4.60
C ARG A 285 12.30 10.56 -5.22
N TRP A 286 12.15 11.59 -4.38
CA TRP A 286 12.09 12.98 -4.84
C TRP A 286 13.37 13.35 -5.60
N VAL A 287 14.55 13.09 -5.02
CA VAL A 287 15.86 13.31 -5.68
C VAL A 287 15.94 12.63 -7.04
N LYS A 288 15.51 11.37 -7.15
CA LYS A 288 15.51 10.64 -8.43
C LYS A 288 14.58 11.28 -9.47
N THR A 289 13.49 11.90 -9.02
CA THR A 289 12.50 12.55 -9.88
C THR A 289 13.06 13.88 -10.38
N GLU A 290 13.56 14.73 -9.47
CA GLU A 290 14.20 15.99 -9.85
C GLU A 290 15.42 15.78 -10.74
N HIS A 291 16.28 14.81 -10.39
CA HIS A 291 17.43 14.47 -11.23
C HIS A 291 17.02 14.04 -12.64
N ARG A 292 15.89 13.34 -12.80
CA ARG A 292 15.35 13.00 -14.12
C ARG A 292 14.85 14.25 -14.84
N ARG A 293 14.13 15.17 -14.19
CA ARG A 293 13.72 16.45 -14.80
C ARG A 293 14.93 17.26 -15.29
N TYR A 294 16.00 17.33 -14.50
CA TYR A 294 17.22 18.04 -14.90
C TYR A 294 17.95 17.39 -16.08
N ARG A 295 17.99 16.05 -16.15
CA ARG A 295 18.76 15.34 -17.17
C ARG A 295 17.99 15.02 -18.45
N GLU A 296 16.69 14.81 -18.32
CA GLU A 296 15.85 14.21 -19.37
C GLU A 296 14.58 15.04 -19.64
N SER A 297 14.39 16.16 -18.95
CA SER A 297 13.18 17.01 -19.03
C SER A 297 11.89 16.20 -18.95
N THR A 298 11.90 15.15 -18.13
CA THR A 298 10.79 14.20 -17.99
C THR A 298 10.28 14.19 -16.55
N PRO A 299 8.97 14.38 -16.30
CA PRO A 299 7.92 14.56 -17.31
C PRO A 299 7.89 15.95 -17.96
N ASN A 300 8.59 16.92 -17.36
CA ASN A 300 8.74 18.28 -17.87
C ASN A 300 10.14 18.84 -17.54
N ALA A 301 10.45 20.05 -18.00
CA ALA A 301 11.76 20.65 -17.73
C ALA A 301 11.88 21.03 -16.24
N ALA A 302 13.08 20.95 -15.68
CA ALA A 302 13.34 21.37 -14.29
C ALA A 302 13.14 22.89 -14.08
N SER A 303 13.13 23.68 -15.16
CA SER A 303 12.85 25.12 -15.13
C SER A 303 11.36 25.45 -15.06
N ASP A 304 10.49 24.49 -15.35
CA ASP A 304 9.05 24.71 -15.32
C ASP A 304 8.58 24.77 -13.85
N ASP A 305 7.64 25.66 -13.58
CA ASP A 305 7.11 25.93 -12.24
C ASP A 305 6.10 24.84 -11.82
N THR A 306 6.63 23.66 -11.52
CA THR A 306 5.86 22.52 -11.04
C THR A 306 6.50 21.86 -9.83
N SER A 307 5.65 21.32 -8.97
CA SER A 307 6.03 20.75 -7.67
C SER A 307 5.78 19.25 -7.59
N TYR A 308 6.44 18.62 -6.63
CA TYR A 308 6.19 17.25 -6.24
C TYR A 308 5.05 17.26 -5.22
N LEU A 309 3.91 16.65 -5.54
CA LEU A 309 2.77 16.57 -4.62
C LEU A 309 2.82 15.26 -3.82
N LYS A 310 3.00 15.38 -2.51
CA LYS A 310 2.91 14.26 -1.57
C LYS A 310 1.55 14.27 -0.87
N VAL A 311 0.85 13.15 -0.96
CA VAL A 311 -0.47 12.94 -0.35
C VAL A 311 -0.41 11.83 0.70
N VAL A 312 -1.03 12.08 1.86
CA VAL A 312 -1.35 11.03 2.83
C VAL A 312 -2.86 10.78 2.85
N THR A 313 -3.24 9.51 2.78
CA THR A 313 -4.63 9.06 2.92
C THR A 313 -4.78 8.30 4.24
N TYR A 314 -5.25 9.01 5.28
CA TYR A 314 -5.71 8.35 6.51
C TYR A 314 -7.13 7.83 6.31
N HIS A 315 -7.61 7.02 7.25
CA HIS A 315 -8.96 6.46 7.15
C HIS A 315 -9.67 6.41 8.49
N PHE A 316 -10.99 6.31 8.39
CA PHE A 316 -11.91 6.28 9.50
C PHE A 316 -13.15 5.45 9.10
N SER A 317 -13.98 5.12 10.06
CA SER A 317 -15.31 4.54 9.84
C SER A 317 -16.33 5.52 10.37
N SER A 318 -17.25 5.96 9.52
CA SER A 318 -18.35 6.85 9.92
C SER A 318 -19.42 6.12 10.76
N LEU A 319 -19.56 4.80 10.58
CA LEU A 319 -20.53 3.96 11.29
C LEU A 319 -20.03 3.45 12.64
N ASP A 320 -18.74 3.14 12.77
CA ASP A 320 -18.13 2.65 14.01
C ASP A 320 -16.75 3.27 14.27
N PRO A 321 -16.69 4.60 14.58
CA PRO A 321 -15.42 5.33 14.70
C PRO A 321 -14.49 4.78 15.78
N ASN A 322 -15.04 4.20 16.86
CA ASN A 322 -14.25 3.76 18.01
C ASN A 322 -13.61 2.38 17.83
N HIS A 323 -14.00 1.61 16.79
CA HIS A 323 -13.51 0.25 16.61
C HIS A 323 -13.07 -0.08 15.18
N GLN A 324 -13.66 0.55 14.15
CA GLN A 324 -13.38 0.23 12.74
C GLN A 324 -12.56 1.29 12.01
N GLY A 325 -11.98 2.24 12.75
CA GLY A 325 -11.01 3.21 12.24
C GLY A 325 -9.60 2.62 12.07
N CYS A 326 -8.58 3.48 12.08
CA CYS A 326 -7.21 3.06 11.87
C CYS A 326 -6.63 2.33 13.10
N ALA A 327 -6.41 1.01 12.98
CA ALA A 327 -5.87 0.20 14.07
C ALA A 327 -4.47 0.67 14.55
N ALA A 328 -3.63 1.18 13.65
CA ALA A 328 -2.30 1.73 13.99
C ALA A 328 -2.38 2.96 14.91
N HIS A 329 -3.52 3.64 14.92
CA HIS A 329 -3.80 4.82 15.74
C HIS A 329 -4.92 4.57 16.75
N GLY A 330 -5.18 3.31 17.09
CA GLY A 330 -6.18 2.95 18.10
C GLY A 330 -7.61 3.35 17.76
N SER A 331 -7.95 3.42 16.47
CA SER A 331 -9.25 3.91 15.99
C SER A 331 -9.54 5.38 16.37
N ASP A 332 -8.51 6.20 16.59
CA ASP A 332 -8.65 7.64 16.78
C ASP A 332 -8.41 8.39 15.46
N ASP A 333 -9.49 8.87 14.85
CA ASP A 333 -9.46 9.64 13.60
C ASP A 333 -8.58 10.88 13.66
N LYS A 334 -8.60 11.60 14.79
CA LYS A 334 -7.83 12.84 14.97
C LYS A 334 -6.35 12.51 15.08
N LEU A 335 -6.01 11.44 15.80
CA LEU A 335 -4.65 10.95 15.87
C LEU A 335 -4.17 10.49 14.49
N ALA A 336 -4.99 9.75 13.73
CA ALA A 336 -4.63 9.31 12.39
C ALA A 336 -4.39 10.47 11.42
N ALA A 337 -5.26 11.48 11.43
CA ALA A 337 -5.11 12.69 10.61
C ALA A 337 -3.86 13.50 11.00
N SER A 338 -3.67 13.75 12.30
CA SER A 338 -2.53 14.54 12.79
C SER A 338 -1.19 13.84 12.61
N ALA A 339 -1.10 12.52 12.81
CA ALA A 339 0.11 11.74 12.55
C ALA A 339 0.48 11.75 11.07
N GLY A 340 -0.52 11.56 10.18
CA GLY A 340 -0.34 11.66 8.74
C GLY A 340 0.15 13.04 8.29
N TYR A 341 -0.46 14.11 8.83
CA TYR A 341 -0.06 15.48 8.52
C TYR A 341 1.35 15.80 9.04
N GLN A 342 1.67 15.40 10.28
CA GLN A 342 3.02 15.58 10.81
C GLN A 342 4.06 14.88 9.93
N ARG A 343 3.74 13.69 9.42
CA ARG A 343 4.65 12.95 8.53
C ARG A 343 4.85 13.65 7.17
N LEU A 344 3.83 14.32 6.65
CA LEU A 344 3.95 15.20 5.47
C LEU A 344 4.89 16.39 5.75
N LEU A 345 4.74 17.03 6.91
CA LEU A 345 5.61 18.14 7.34
C LEU A 345 7.07 17.69 7.50
N ASP A 346 7.29 16.53 8.11
CA ASP A 346 8.63 15.94 8.27
C ASP A 346 9.31 15.74 6.90
N PHE A 347 8.55 15.30 5.89
CA PHE A 347 9.06 15.13 4.53
C PHE A 347 9.44 16.45 3.86
N ARG A 348 8.56 17.45 3.91
CA ARG A 348 8.87 18.77 3.37
C ARG A 348 10.09 19.38 4.06
N GLN A 349 10.12 19.33 5.39
CA GLN A 349 11.23 19.83 6.18
C GLN A 349 12.56 19.13 5.84
N ALA A 350 12.53 17.82 5.57
CA ALA A 350 13.70 17.07 5.15
C ALA A 350 14.21 17.51 3.78
N VAL A 351 13.33 17.81 2.82
CA VAL A 351 13.70 18.37 1.50
C VAL A 351 14.30 19.77 1.66
N GLU A 352 13.58 20.68 2.32
CA GLU A 352 13.97 22.09 2.50
C GLU A 352 15.31 22.25 3.24
N ASN A 353 15.58 21.39 4.22
CA ASN A 353 16.84 21.46 4.98
C ASN A 353 18.02 20.78 4.27
N SER A 354 17.75 19.79 3.41
CA SER A 354 18.81 18.99 2.79
C SER A 354 19.26 19.55 1.44
N PHE A 355 18.43 20.36 0.79
CA PHE A 355 18.66 20.87 -0.56
C PHE A 355 18.53 22.40 -0.57
N CYS A 356 19.46 23.07 -1.25
CA CYS A 356 19.53 24.54 -1.28
C CYS A 356 18.41 25.16 -2.13
N CYS A 357 18.48 26.48 -2.26
CA CYS A 357 17.94 27.18 -3.43
C CYS A 357 16.41 27.14 -3.55
N GLY A 358 15.72 27.01 -2.40
CA GLY A 358 14.27 27.02 -2.33
C GLY A 358 13.60 25.68 -2.67
N ALA A 359 14.34 24.57 -2.64
CA ALA A 359 13.76 23.24 -2.84
C ALA A 359 12.64 22.97 -1.83
N SER A 360 11.44 22.66 -2.31
CA SER A 360 10.27 22.32 -1.49
C SER A 360 9.34 21.35 -2.24
N VAL A 361 8.24 20.98 -1.60
CA VAL A 361 7.22 20.04 -2.09
C VAL A 361 5.84 20.47 -1.62
N ASP A 362 4.81 20.12 -2.37
CA ASP A 362 3.42 20.34 -1.97
C ASP A 362 2.86 19.16 -1.19
N LEU A 363 1.97 19.47 -0.24
CA LEU A 363 1.41 18.51 0.70
C LEU A 363 -0.12 18.51 0.61
N LEU A 364 -0.71 17.32 0.71
CA LEU A 364 -2.16 17.17 0.79
C LEU A 364 -2.54 16.04 1.75
N LEU A 365 -3.56 16.30 2.57
CA LEU A 365 -4.14 15.29 3.47
C LEU A 365 -5.56 14.93 3.01
N ILE A 366 -5.83 13.63 2.90
CA ILE A 366 -7.13 13.09 2.53
C ILE A 366 -7.56 12.07 3.60
N GLY A 367 -8.79 12.14 4.06
CA GLY A 367 -9.43 11.09 4.86
C GLY A 367 -10.35 10.26 3.97
N LEU A 368 -10.32 8.95 4.13
CA LEU A 368 -11.24 8.03 3.45
C LEU A 368 -12.15 7.34 4.48
N ASP A 369 -13.46 7.46 4.30
CA ASP A 369 -14.45 6.71 5.07
C ASP A 369 -14.56 5.28 4.53
N THR A 370 -14.16 4.28 5.30
CA THR A 370 -14.12 2.89 4.85
C THR A 370 -15.49 2.22 4.73
N ASP A 371 -16.54 2.90 5.20
CA ASP A 371 -17.92 2.40 5.14
C ASP A 371 -18.60 2.78 3.81
N SER A 372 -18.22 3.91 3.22
CA SER A 372 -18.85 4.47 2.02
C SER A 372 -17.88 4.76 0.87
N ASP A 373 -16.58 4.62 1.11
CA ASP A 373 -15.46 5.13 0.28
C ASP A 373 -15.52 6.64 -0.01
N ALA A 374 -16.36 7.40 0.71
CA ALA A 374 -16.40 8.84 0.60
C ALA A 374 -15.09 9.45 1.13
N ILE A 375 -14.54 10.42 0.41
CA ILE A 375 -13.36 11.16 0.87
C ILE A 375 -13.74 12.45 1.59
N ARG A 376 -12.90 12.86 2.53
CA ARG A 376 -12.79 14.25 2.99
C ARG A 376 -11.41 14.77 2.65
N VAL A 377 -11.33 15.89 1.95
CA VAL A 377 -10.05 16.53 1.62
C VAL A 377 -9.81 17.66 2.59
N HIS A 378 -8.57 17.87 3.01
CA HIS A 378 -8.19 19.03 3.81
C HIS A 378 -7.49 20.04 2.89
N PRO A 379 -8.19 21.10 2.42
CA PRO A 379 -7.63 22.00 1.43
C PRO A 379 -6.43 22.77 2.00
N PRO A 380 -5.25 22.73 1.35
CA PRO A 380 -4.09 23.46 1.82
C PRO A 380 -4.13 24.93 1.40
N THR A 381 -3.36 25.77 2.09
CA THR A 381 -2.99 27.11 1.62
C THR A 381 -1.80 27.06 0.65
N ASN A 382 -1.45 28.18 0.02
CA ASN A 382 -0.33 28.27 -0.94
C ASN A 382 1.03 27.82 -0.39
N ASP A 383 1.24 27.86 0.91
CA ASP A 383 2.43 27.34 1.61
C ASP A 383 2.28 25.86 2.02
N SER A 384 1.30 25.16 1.45
CA SER A 384 0.94 23.78 1.79
C SER A 384 0.57 23.57 3.28
N SER A 385 0.20 24.62 4.01
CA SER A 385 -0.32 24.50 5.38
C SER A 385 -1.79 24.06 5.38
N THR A 386 -2.21 23.32 6.41
CA THR A 386 -3.54 22.71 6.48
C THR A 386 -4.07 22.78 7.91
N GLN A 387 -5.36 23.11 8.09
CA GLN A 387 -6.05 23.05 9.37
C GLN A 387 -6.83 21.74 9.47
N LEU A 388 -6.48 20.89 10.44
CA LEU A 388 -7.06 19.53 10.56
C LEU A 388 -8.55 19.51 10.92
N ASP A 389 -9.07 20.61 11.46
CA ASP A 389 -10.49 20.79 11.79
C ASP A 389 -11.30 21.40 10.63
N ARG A 390 -10.65 21.69 9.49
CA ARG A 390 -11.29 22.18 8.27
C ARG A 390 -11.08 21.20 7.12
N TRP A 391 -12.16 20.58 6.69
CA TRP A 391 -12.16 19.68 5.54
C TRP A 391 -13.41 19.88 4.70
N VAL A 392 -13.33 19.47 3.44
CA VAL A 392 -14.45 19.42 2.50
C VAL A 392 -14.84 17.96 2.33
N SER A 393 -16.09 17.63 2.68
CA SER A 393 -16.65 16.28 2.63
C SER A 393 -17.27 16.01 1.25
N ALA A 394 -16.79 14.98 0.55
CA ALA A 394 -17.40 14.55 -0.70
C ALA A 394 -18.81 13.99 -0.48
N GLN A 395 -19.09 13.41 0.69
CA GLN A 395 -20.43 12.94 1.06
C GLN A 395 -21.42 14.12 1.20
N ASP A 396 -21.00 15.19 1.86
CA ASP A 396 -21.87 16.36 2.05
C ASP A 396 -22.13 17.06 0.70
N LEU A 397 -21.10 17.13 -0.16
CA LEU A 397 -21.22 17.70 -1.50
C LEU A 397 -22.05 16.82 -2.43
N TYR A 398 -21.94 15.50 -2.32
CA TYR A 398 -22.82 14.57 -3.02
C TYR A 398 -24.29 14.91 -2.69
N ASP A 399 -24.64 15.00 -1.41
CA ASP A 399 -26.03 15.21 -1.01
C ASP A 399 -26.53 16.63 -1.39
N ALA A 400 -25.65 17.63 -1.30
CA ALA A 400 -25.96 19.01 -1.69
C ALA A 400 -26.14 19.20 -3.20
N THR A 401 -25.39 18.47 -4.02
CA THR A 401 -25.36 18.65 -5.49
C THR A 401 -26.15 17.61 -6.27
N LEU A 402 -26.77 16.63 -5.59
CA LEU A 402 -27.52 15.52 -6.17
C LEU A 402 -28.61 15.94 -7.17
N LEU A 403 -29.27 17.07 -6.95
CA LEU A 403 -30.36 17.57 -7.80
C LEU A 403 -29.93 18.74 -8.71
N MET A 404 -28.64 19.07 -8.75
CA MET A 404 -28.10 20.15 -9.57
C MET A 404 -27.75 19.66 -10.98
N PRO A 405 -27.83 20.52 -12.02
CA PRO A 405 -27.19 20.24 -13.30
C PRO A 405 -25.67 20.02 -13.14
N PRO A 406 -25.02 19.18 -13.97
CA PRO A 406 -23.59 18.86 -13.86
C PRO A 406 -22.68 20.09 -13.71
N ASP A 407 -22.86 21.12 -14.55
CA ASP A 407 -22.03 22.32 -14.51
C ASP A 407 -22.18 23.10 -13.19
N GLN A 408 -23.40 23.15 -12.64
CA GLN A 408 -23.66 23.79 -11.35
C GLN A 408 -23.09 22.96 -10.19
N ALA A 409 -23.20 21.64 -10.25
CA ALA A 409 -22.60 20.74 -9.28
C ALA A 409 -21.07 20.91 -9.23
N LEU A 410 -20.41 20.97 -10.40
CA LEU A 410 -18.96 21.20 -10.49
C LEU A 410 -18.56 22.57 -9.95
N ALA A 411 -19.32 23.62 -10.28
CA ALA A 411 -19.07 24.97 -9.74
C ALA A 411 -19.20 25.00 -8.22
N GLN A 412 -20.24 24.35 -7.66
CA GLN A 412 -20.46 24.25 -6.22
C GLN A 412 -19.32 23.49 -5.51
N ILE A 413 -18.80 22.42 -6.13
CA ILE A 413 -17.65 21.68 -5.60
C ILE A 413 -16.40 22.57 -5.59
N ALA A 414 -16.13 23.29 -6.69
CA ALA A 414 -14.97 24.18 -6.77
C ALA A 414 -15.03 25.31 -5.73
N GLU A 415 -16.20 25.93 -5.55
CA GLU A 415 -16.42 26.95 -4.53
C GLU A 415 -16.23 26.39 -3.12
N ALA A 416 -16.75 25.19 -2.83
CA ALA A 416 -16.57 24.54 -1.53
C ALA A 416 -15.09 24.20 -1.24
N VAL A 417 -14.35 23.78 -2.26
CA VAL A 417 -12.90 23.53 -2.18
C VAL A 417 -12.14 24.81 -1.86
N GLU A 418 -12.41 25.89 -2.60
CA GLU A 418 -11.74 27.17 -2.41
C GLU A 418 -12.05 27.79 -1.05
N THR A 419 -13.32 27.79 -0.63
CA THR A 419 -13.75 28.34 0.68
C THR A 419 -13.39 27.44 1.86
N GLY A 420 -13.13 26.16 1.63
CA GLY A 420 -12.70 25.21 2.64
C GLY A 420 -11.26 25.43 3.13
N ALA A 421 -10.43 26.09 2.32
CA ALA A 421 -9.06 26.44 2.71
C ALA A 421 -9.07 27.54 3.78
N SER A 422 -8.06 27.53 4.67
CA SER A 422 -7.92 28.57 5.70
C SER A 422 -7.34 29.90 5.18
N GLY A 423 -6.92 29.94 3.91
CA GLY A 423 -6.31 31.06 3.22
C GLY A 423 -6.29 30.80 1.72
N THR A 424 -5.53 31.59 0.95
CA THR A 424 -5.50 31.43 -0.51
C THR A 424 -4.84 30.11 -0.91
N MET A 425 -5.45 29.42 -1.86
CA MET A 425 -4.97 28.18 -2.46
C MET A 425 -4.70 28.42 -3.95
N SER A 426 -3.76 27.67 -4.54
CA SER A 426 -3.43 27.81 -5.95
C SER A 426 -4.58 27.31 -6.81
N SER A 427 -4.79 27.94 -7.97
CA SER A 427 -5.81 27.51 -8.94
C SER A 427 -5.61 26.05 -9.38
N GLY A 428 -4.36 25.62 -9.49
CA GLY A 428 -4.00 24.23 -9.78
C GLY A 428 -4.44 23.25 -8.70
N MET A 429 -4.24 23.58 -7.41
CA MET A 429 -4.73 22.74 -6.30
C MET A 429 -6.26 22.74 -6.22
N ILE A 430 -6.93 23.88 -6.45
CA ILE A 430 -8.40 23.94 -6.54
C ILE A 430 -8.92 23.01 -7.64
N SER A 431 -8.32 23.08 -8.83
CA SER A 431 -8.68 22.22 -9.98
C SER A 431 -8.47 20.73 -9.66
N PHE A 432 -7.32 20.40 -9.07
CA PHE A 432 -6.98 19.03 -8.66
C PHE A 432 -8.00 18.48 -7.64
N LEU A 433 -8.29 19.21 -6.57
CA LEU A 433 -9.24 18.79 -5.53
C LEU A 433 -10.67 18.70 -6.05
N THR A 434 -11.09 19.63 -6.92
CA THR A 434 -12.40 19.59 -7.58
C THR A 434 -12.55 18.31 -8.38
N ARG A 435 -11.52 17.93 -9.15
CA ARG A 435 -11.51 16.67 -9.91
C ARG A 435 -11.60 15.45 -8.99
N LEU A 436 -10.83 15.41 -7.90
CA LEU A 436 -10.86 14.28 -6.95
C LEU A 436 -12.24 14.10 -6.29
N ILE A 437 -12.88 15.20 -5.86
CA ILE A 437 -14.22 15.13 -5.26
C ILE A 437 -15.25 14.71 -6.31
N SER A 438 -15.23 15.30 -7.50
CA SER A 438 -16.12 14.90 -8.60
C SER A 438 -15.95 13.42 -8.96
N ASN A 439 -14.72 12.91 -8.96
CA ASN A 439 -14.44 11.50 -9.18
C ASN A 439 -15.02 10.63 -8.05
N ASN A 440 -14.87 11.07 -6.80
CA ASN A 440 -15.33 10.31 -5.62
C ASN A 440 -16.86 10.20 -5.53
N ILE A 441 -17.61 11.16 -6.08
CA ILE A 441 -19.08 11.04 -6.23
C ILE A 441 -19.46 9.75 -6.98
N SER A 442 -18.73 9.41 -8.05
CA SER A 442 -18.95 8.15 -8.77
C SER A 442 -18.71 6.93 -7.89
N GLN A 443 -17.76 7.01 -6.95
CA GLN A 443 -17.48 5.94 -5.99
C GLN A 443 -18.57 5.81 -4.93
N ILE A 444 -19.10 6.93 -4.42
CA ILE A 444 -20.23 6.90 -3.48
C ILE A 444 -21.44 6.19 -4.14
N ASP A 445 -21.74 6.51 -5.40
CA ASP A 445 -22.77 5.80 -6.17
C ASP A 445 -22.44 4.33 -6.41
N TYR A 446 -21.17 4.01 -6.69
CA TYR A 446 -20.72 2.63 -6.87
C TYR A 446 -21.08 1.76 -5.65
N VAL A 447 -20.73 2.23 -4.45
CA VAL A 447 -20.99 1.52 -3.19
C VAL A 447 -22.49 1.42 -2.92
N ARG A 448 -23.22 2.53 -3.06
CA ARG A 448 -24.67 2.59 -2.85
C ARG A 448 -25.44 1.65 -3.79
N GLN A 449 -25.07 1.60 -5.07
CA GLN A 449 -25.71 0.72 -6.05
C GLN A 449 -25.43 -0.76 -5.75
N LEU A 450 -24.21 -1.11 -5.34
CA LEU A 450 -23.82 -2.50 -5.12
C LEU A 450 -24.39 -3.07 -3.82
N HIS A 451 -24.51 -2.23 -2.78
CA HIS A 451 -24.84 -2.69 -1.43
C HIS A 451 -26.17 -2.15 -0.88
N GLY A 452 -26.84 -1.24 -1.59
CA GLY A 452 -28.07 -0.59 -1.11
C GLY A 452 -27.82 0.34 0.09
N GLY A 453 -26.58 0.82 0.25
CA GLY A 453 -26.13 1.56 1.42
C GLY A 453 -24.60 1.48 1.55
N PRO A 454 -24.05 1.59 2.78
CA PRO A 454 -22.62 1.38 3.02
C PRO A 454 -22.21 -0.08 2.80
N TYR A 455 -20.91 -0.34 2.80
CA TYR A 455 -20.36 -1.69 2.72
C TYR A 455 -20.94 -2.60 3.82
N PRO A 456 -21.32 -3.86 3.48
CA PRO A 456 -21.84 -4.81 4.47
C PRO A 456 -20.74 -5.37 5.38
N ASP A 457 -19.48 -5.33 4.94
CA ASP A 457 -18.31 -5.74 5.71
C ASP A 457 -17.71 -4.53 6.43
N ALA A 458 -17.95 -4.48 7.74
CA ALA A 458 -17.47 -3.40 8.61
C ALA A 458 -15.94 -3.37 8.81
N GLY A 459 -15.22 -4.44 8.42
CA GLY A 459 -13.80 -4.59 8.74
C GLY A 459 -12.99 -5.36 7.70
N HIS A 460 -11.98 -6.08 8.21
CA HIS A 460 -11.01 -6.85 7.43
C HIS A 460 -11.64 -8.07 6.77
N ALA A 461 -11.29 -8.30 5.50
CA ALA A 461 -11.69 -9.49 4.75
C ALA A 461 -10.61 -9.94 3.76
N GLU A 462 -9.35 -9.56 3.97
CA GLU A 462 -8.22 -9.78 3.06
C GLU A 462 -8.00 -11.26 2.70
N ARG A 463 -7.57 -11.53 1.45
CA ARG A 463 -7.43 -12.90 0.92
C ARG A 463 -6.01 -13.44 1.08
N PHE A 464 -5.01 -12.55 1.08
CA PHE A 464 -3.61 -12.86 1.35
C PHE A 464 -2.87 -11.64 1.92
N ILE A 465 -1.70 -11.87 2.53
CA ILE A 465 -0.77 -10.81 2.95
C ILE A 465 0.25 -10.58 1.84
N GLY A 466 0.40 -9.33 1.39
CA GLY A 466 1.50 -8.90 0.52
C GLY A 466 2.66 -8.33 1.34
N VAL A 467 3.89 -8.77 1.06
CA VAL A 467 5.10 -8.32 1.74
C VAL A 467 6.09 -7.76 0.73
N GLY A 468 6.69 -6.60 1.01
CA GLY A 468 7.73 -5.98 0.18
C GLY A 468 7.47 -4.50 -0.08
N ILE A 469 7.64 -4.04 -1.33
CA ILE A 469 7.52 -2.61 -1.68
C ILE A 469 6.13 -2.16 -2.14
N GLY A 470 5.20 -3.08 -2.45
CA GLY A 470 3.83 -2.77 -2.87
C GLY A 470 3.52 -3.41 -4.23
N PHE A 471 2.34 -4.02 -4.36
CA PHE A 471 1.94 -4.67 -5.62
C PHE A 471 1.21 -3.65 -6.48
N LYS A 472 1.69 -3.44 -7.71
CA LYS A 472 1.11 -2.44 -8.62
C LYS A 472 -0.22 -2.90 -9.18
N GLU A 473 -0.44 -4.20 -9.22
CA GLU A 473 -1.65 -4.86 -9.71
C GLU A 473 -2.81 -4.81 -8.71
N VAL A 474 -2.55 -4.62 -7.42
CA VAL A 474 -3.60 -4.69 -6.39
C VAL A 474 -4.33 -3.37 -6.20
N HIS A 475 -5.54 -3.29 -6.76
CA HIS A 475 -6.41 -2.12 -6.72
C HIS A 475 -7.82 -2.43 -6.18
N LEU A 476 -7.97 -3.41 -5.28
CA LEU A 476 -9.28 -3.89 -4.81
C LEU A 476 -9.43 -3.87 -3.28
N ARG A 477 -10.59 -3.38 -2.80
CA ARG A 477 -10.97 -3.35 -1.38
C ARG A 477 -10.86 -4.75 -0.78
N ASN A 478 -10.19 -4.89 0.36
CA ASN A 478 -10.09 -6.15 1.08
C ASN A 478 -9.52 -7.31 0.24
N LEU A 479 -8.73 -7.06 -0.82
CA LEU A 479 -8.04 -8.15 -1.52
C LEU A 479 -6.76 -8.56 -0.77
N THR A 480 -5.95 -7.59 -0.38
CA THR A 480 -4.65 -7.81 0.28
C THR A 480 -4.47 -6.90 1.47
N TYR A 481 -3.82 -7.42 2.51
CA TYR A 481 -3.21 -6.59 3.56
C TYR A 481 -1.74 -6.41 3.20
N PHE A 482 -1.24 -5.18 3.19
CA PHE A 482 0.11 -4.90 2.71
C PHE A 482 1.08 -4.55 3.85
N ALA A 483 2.09 -5.38 4.08
CA ALA A 483 3.20 -5.07 5.00
C ALA A 483 4.39 -4.53 4.21
N HIS A 484 4.63 -3.22 4.30
CA HIS A 484 5.76 -2.61 3.61
C HIS A 484 7.06 -2.87 4.36
N LEU A 485 7.99 -3.62 3.76
CA LEU A 485 9.28 -3.90 4.39
C LEU A 485 10.38 -4.18 3.37
N ASP A 486 11.56 -3.62 3.61
CA ASP A 486 12.81 -4.00 2.93
C ASP A 486 13.52 -5.13 3.71
N THR A 487 13.36 -5.12 5.03
CA THR A 487 13.83 -6.15 5.96
C THR A 487 12.73 -6.46 6.98
N VAL A 488 12.62 -7.71 7.43
CA VAL A 488 11.59 -8.06 8.43
C VAL A 488 11.87 -7.34 9.75
N GLU A 489 13.13 -7.06 10.07
CA GLU A 489 13.53 -6.31 11.26
C GLU A 489 12.96 -4.88 11.26
N GLU A 490 12.93 -4.21 10.10
CA GLU A 490 12.39 -2.85 9.95
C GLU A 490 10.86 -2.82 9.82
N GLY A 491 10.23 -3.92 9.33
CA GLY A 491 8.79 -4.00 9.07
C GLY A 491 8.01 -5.02 9.91
N ALA A 492 8.58 -5.56 10.98
CA ALA A 492 7.96 -6.63 11.77
C ALA A 492 6.60 -6.23 12.35
N ALA A 493 6.43 -4.97 12.75
CA ALA A 493 5.19 -4.47 13.33
C ALA A 493 4.02 -4.56 12.32
N ASP A 494 4.25 -4.15 11.08
CA ASP A 494 3.25 -4.20 10.01
C ASP A 494 2.84 -5.65 9.72
N LEU A 495 3.82 -6.55 9.69
CA LEU A 495 3.59 -7.97 9.44
C LEU A 495 2.85 -8.66 10.61
N ASP A 496 3.16 -8.31 11.86
CA ASP A 496 2.46 -8.85 13.03
C ASP A 496 0.97 -8.48 13.04
N VAL A 497 0.63 -7.26 12.61
CA VAL A 497 -0.76 -6.81 12.46
C VAL A 497 -1.46 -7.67 11.41
N GLY A 498 -0.84 -7.88 10.25
CA GLY A 498 -1.37 -8.77 9.20
C GLY A 498 -1.61 -10.20 9.69
N VAL A 499 -0.63 -10.78 10.37
CA VAL A 499 -0.77 -12.14 10.96
C VAL A 499 -1.87 -12.19 12.02
N LYS A 500 -2.06 -11.13 12.82
CA LYS A 500 -3.16 -11.05 13.78
C LYS A 500 -4.52 -11.04 13.08
N ILE A 501 -4.67 -10.27 12.00
CA ILE A 501 -5.90 -10.23 11.19
C ILE A 501 -6.20 -11.63 10.63
N PHE A 502 -5.23 -12.27 9.99
CA PHE A 502 -5.41 -13.59 9.37
C PHE A 502 -5.57 -14.74 10.39
N LYS A 503 -5.13 -14.57 11.64
CA LYS A 503 -5.53 -15.49 12.72
C LYS A 503 -7.03 -15.47 12.96
N GLY A 504 -7.66 -14.30 12.88
CA GLY A 504 -9.10 -14.14 12.97
C GLY A 504 -9.83 -14.64 11.73
N LEU A 505 -9.35 -14.27 10.53
CA LEU A 505 -10.01 -14.60 9.26
C LEU A 505 -9.87 -16.08 8.86
N ASN A 506 -8.65 -16.62 8.94
CA ASN A 506 -8.30 -17.91 8.36
C ASN A 506 -8.04 -18.97 9.43
N VAL A 507 -7.08 -18.74 10.34
CA VAL A 507 -6.63 -19.76 11.29
C VAL A 507 -7.76 -20.21 12.23
N SER A 508 -8.67 -19.31 12.60
CA SER A 508 -9.85 -19.64 13.42
C SER A 508 -10.78 -20.69 12.80
N ARG A 509 -10.67 -20.90 11.48
CA ARG A 509 -11.45 -21.86 10.67
C ARG A 509 -10.56 -22.93 10.04
N ASP A 510 -9.35 -23.09 10.54
CA ASP A 510 -8.33 -24.04 10.08
C ASP A 510 -7.81 -23.83 8.65
N LEU A 511 -7.93 -22.60 8.12
CA LEU A 511 -7.30 -22.19 6.87
C LEU A 511 -5.94 -21.53 7.15
N PRO A 512 -4.93 -21.72 6.29
CA PRO A 512 -3.62 -21.11 6.50
C PRO A 512 -3.63 -19.62 6.14
N ILE A 513 -2.57 -18.94 6.55
CA ILE A 513 -2.23 -17.56 6.19
C ILE A 513 -1.38 -17.59 4.91
N PRO A 514 -1.90 -17.16 3.75
CA PRO A 514 -1.13 -17.08 2.52
C PRO A 514 -0.34 -15.76 2.50
N VAL A 515 0.97 -15.84 2.32
CA VAL A 515 1.88 -14.68 2.27
C VAL A 515 2.59 -14.64 0.92
N VAL A 516 2.40 -13.57 0.17
CA VAL A 516 3.13 -13.31 -1.08
C VAL A 516 4.24 -12.33 -0.80
N ILE A 517 5.49 -12.74 -1.05
CA ILE A 517 6.68 -11.90 -0.88
C ILE A 517 7.09 -11.40 -2.27
N ARG A 518 7.17 -10.07 -2.45
CA ARG A 518 7.54 -9.44 -3.73
C ARG A 518 8.71 -8.49 -3.58
N PHE A 519 9.72 -8.67 -4.42
CA PHE A 519 10.73 -7.65 -4.68
C PHE A 519 10.78 -7.29 -6.16
N ASP A 520 10.71 -5.99 -6.46
CA ASP A 520 10.91 -5.51 -7.83
C ASP A 520 12.38 -5.18 -8.07
N TYR A 521 12.89 -5.51 -9.24
CA TYR A 521 14.21 -5.10 -9.72
C TYR A 521 14.09 -4.26 -10.99
N SER A 522 15.21 -3.78 -11.52
CA SER A 522 15.28 -3.17 -12.85
C SER A 522 16.22 -4.00 -13.70
N GLY A 523 15.74 -4.55 -14.81
CA GLY A 523 16.55 -5.34 -15.75
C GLY A 523 17.72 -4.57 -16.36
N ALA A 524 17.66 -3.23 -16.34
CA ALA A 524 18.75 -2.37 -16.78
C ALA A 524 19.97 -2.39 -15.85
N VAL A 525 19.85 -2.93 -14.62
CA VAL A 525 20.93 -2.92 -13.62
C VAL A 525 21.52 -4.32 -13.47
N PRO A 526 22.80 -4.54 -13.84
CA PRO A 526 23.45 -5.84 -13.68
C PRO A 526 23.36 -6.39 -12.24
N GLY A 527 23.03 -7.68 -12.14
CA GLY A 527 22.88 -8.39 -10.86
C GLY A 527 21.64 -8.02 -10.05
N ALA A 528 20.74 -7.15 -10.55
CA ALA A 528 19.60 -6.69 -9.77
C ALA A 528 18.53 -7.76 -9.57
N ARG A 529 18.38 -8.66 -10.56
CA ARG A 529 17.49 -9.81 -10.46
C ARG A 529 17.93 -10.75 -9.34
N GLU A 530 19.21 -11.11 -9.31
CA GLU A 530 19.79 -12.01 -8.31
C GLU A 530 19.72 -11.40 -6.90
N ARG A 531 19.92 -10.08 -6.78
CA ARG A 531 19.71 -9.38 -5.50
C ARG A 531 18.26 -9.45 -5.04
N ALA A 532 17.29 -9.24 -5.94
CA ALA A 532 15.87 -9.34 -5.59
C ALA A 532 15.47 -10.76 -5.13
N ILE A 533 16.01 -11.80 -5.78
CA ILE A 533 15.82 -13.20 -5.33
C ILE A 533 16.39 -13.41 -3.93
N SER A 534 17.63 -12.94 -3.69
CA SER A 534 18.28 -13.05 -2.39
C SER A 534 17.50 -12.30 -1.29
N ASP A 535 16.93 -11.14 -1.61
CA ASP A 535 16.08 -10.39 -0.69
C ASP A 535 14.76 -11.12 -0.39
N CYS A 536 14.10 -11.71 -1.40
CA CYS A 536 12.94 -12.57 -1.18
C CYS A 536 13.25 -13.72 -0.21
N GLN A 537 14.35 -14.45 -0.45
CA GLN A 537 14.77 -15.59 0.38
C GLN A 537 15.12 -15.16 1.82
N ARG A 538 15.77 -14.01 1.98
CA ARG A 538 16.09 -13.45 3.30
C ARG A 538 14.82 -13.11 4.09
N VAL A 539 13.85 -12.47 3.45
CA VAL A 539 12.55 -12.15 4.07
C VAL A 539 11.78 -13.43 4.40
N ASP A 540 11.74 -14.39 3.49
CA ASP A 540 11.09 -15.69 3.71
C ASP A 540 11.65 -16.44 4.92
N LEU A 541 12.98 -16.52 5.04
CA LEU A 541 13.65 -17.13 6.18
C LEU A 541 13.30 -16.40 7.50
N ALA A 542 13.27 -15.07 7.47
CA ALA A 542 12.91 -14.27 8.64
C ALA A 542 11.44 -14.47 9.06
N ILE A 543 10.52 -14.58 8.11
CA ILE A 543 9.10 -14.91 8.34
C ILE A 543 8.99 -16.31 8.96
N SER A 544 9.68 -17.28 8.38
CA SER A 544 9.69 -18.67 8.83
C SER A 544 10.22 -18.81 10.26
N ASN A 545 11.29 -18.08 10.60
CA ASN A 545 11.83 -18.06 11.96
C ASN A 545 10.88 -17.39 12.94
N ARG A 546 10.32 -16.23 12.59
CA ARG A 546 9.42 -15.44 13.45
C ARG A 546 8.12 -16.19 13.77
N TYR A 547 7.54 -16.87 12.77
CA TYR A 547 6.28 -17.58 12.87
C TYR A 547 6.44 -19.10 12.77
N SER A 548 7.56 -19.63 13.28
CA SER A 548 7.94 -21.05 13.20
C SER A 548 6.86 -22.02 13.66
N LYS A 549 6.01 -21.65 14.63
CA LYS A 549 4.85 -22.46 15.01
C LYS A 549 3.83 -22.57 13.87
N LEU A 550 3.42 -21.45 13.27
CA LEU A 550 2.43 -21.45 12.19
C LEU A 550 2.95 -22.19 10.96
N VAL A 551 4.24 -22.03 10.63
CA VAL A 551 4.86 -22.76 9.51
C VAL A 551 4.89 -24.27 9.77
N ARG A 552 5.36 -24.71 10.95
CA ARG A 552 5.38 -26.14 11.30
C ARG A 552 3.99 -26.76 11.34
N ASP A 553 2.98 -25.99 11.74
CA ASP A 553 1.59 -26.44 11.79
C ASP A 553 0.91 -26.38 10.39
N GLY A 554 1.60 -25.95 9.33
CA GLY A 554 1.00 -25.79 7.98
C GLY A 554 -0.06 -24.68 7.93
N LEU A 555 -0.03 -23.73 8.87
CA LEU A 555 -0.96 -22.62 8.99
C LEU A 555 -0.42 -21.31 8.42
N LEU A 556 0.80 -21.31 7.88
CA LEU A 556 1.37 -20.18 7.14
C LEU A 556 2.19 -20.72 5.98
N HIS A 557 1.89 -20.23 4.78
CA HIS A 557 2.64 -20.55 3.58
C HIS A 557 3.11 -19.26 2.91
N THR A 558 4.29 -19.30 2.32
CA THR A 558 4.88 -18.20 1.55
C THR A 558 5.03 -18.57 0.08
N CYS A 559 4.84 -17.57 -0.79
CA CYS A 559 5.12 -17.60 -2.22
C CYS A 559 6.03 -16.41 -2.57
N LEU A 560 7.21 -16.69 -3.10
CA LEU A 560 8.26 -15.71 -3.40
C LEU A 560 8.16 -15.34 -4.87
N THR A 561 8.11 -14.04 -5.12
CA THR A 561 7.91 -13.51 -6.46
C THR A 561 8.83 -12.31 -6.71
N ILE A 562 9.29 -12.16 -7.94
CA ILE A 562 10.08 -11.00 -8.38
C ILE A 562 9.48 -10.38 -9.63
N ARG A 563 9.72 -9.09 -9.86
CA ARG A 563 9.21 -8.42 -11.06
C ARG A 563 10.21 -7.40 -11.60
N ASP A 564 10.38 -7.36 -12.92
CA ASP A 564 11.12 -6.29 -13.56
C ASP A 564 10.25 -5.04 -13.69
N ARG A 565 10.58 -3.99 -12.93
CA ARG A 565 9.86 -2.71 -12.98
C ARG A 565 10.11 -1.93 -14.27
N SER A 566 11.13 -2.28 -15.05
CA SER A 566 11.45 -1.62 -16.31
C SER A 566 10.64 -2.15 -17.49
N GLN A 567 9.87 -3.21 -17.29
CA GLN A 567 9.03 -3.83 -18.29
C GLN A 567 7.59 -3.96 -17.79
N THR A 568 6.68 -4.20 -18.73
CA THR A 568 5.29 -4.61 -18.45
C THR A 568 5.19 -6.12 -18.24
N SER A 569 6.31 -6.84 -18.08
CA SER A 569 6.28 -8.27 -17.85
C SER A 569 5.58 -8.60 -16.52
N PRO A 570 4.88 -9.75 -16.48
CA PRO A 570 4.32 -10.24 -15.25
C PRO A 570 5.38 -10.60 -14.22
N ALA A 571 4.86 -10.89 -13.04
CA ALA A 571 5.55 -11.53 -11.96
C ALA A 571 6.21 -12.86 -12.34
N GLU A 572 7.44 -13.08 -11.90
CA GLU A 572 8.07 -14.41 -11.87
C GLU A 572 7.94 -15.01 -10.46
N VAL A 573 7.51 -16.27 -10.36
CA VAL A 573 7.58 -17.06 -9.11
C VAL A 573 8.98 -17.68 -9.01
N VAL A 574 9.64 -17.47 -7.89
CA VAL A 574 11.05 -17.90 -7.67
C VAL A 574 11.22 -18.85 -6.49
N GLY A 575 10.13 -19.19 -5.80
CA GLY A 575 10.11 -20.20 -4.75
C GLY A 575 8.81 -20.17 -3.96
N SER A 576 8.52 -21.26 -3.27
CA SER A 576 7.35 -21.41 -2.42
C SER A 576 7.59 -22.43 -1.32
N THR A 577 6.96 -22.25 -0.17
CA THR A 577 6.86 -23.31 0.86
C THR A 577 6.03 -24.52 0.40
N LEU A 578 5.39 -24.44 -0.76
CA LEU A 578 4.61 -25.51 -1.38
C LEU A 578 5.34 -26.18 -2.56
N ASP A 579 6.60 -25.79 -2.82
CA ASP A 579 7.39 -26.49 -3.83
C ASP A 579 7.67 -27.93 -3.36
N PRO A 580 7.71 -28.91 -4.28
CA PRO A 580 8.01 -30.28 -3.89
C PRO A 580 9.41 -30.35 -3.26
N ASP A 581 9.55 -31.13 -2.20
CA ASP A 581 10.86 -31.48 -1.67
C ASP A 581 11.66 -32.13 -2.79
N LEU A 582 12.70 -31.44 -3.29
CA LEU A 582 13.67 -32.04 -4.19
C LEU A 582 14.34 -33.16 -3.39
N GLN A 583 13.88 -34.40 -3.59
CA GLN A 583 14.62 -35.56 -3.11
C GLN A 583 16.02 -35.46 -3.73
N GLU A 584 17.02 -35.22 -2.89
CA GLU A 584 18.41 -35.44 -3.28
C GLU A 584 18.45 -36.86 -3.85
N ALA A 585 18.83 -36.98 -5.13
CA ALA A 585 19.00 -38.26 -5.76
C ALA A 585 20.04 -39.05 -4.96
N HIS A 586 19.58 -40.01 -4.18
CA HIS A 586 20.41 -40.93 -3.40
C HIS A 586 21.08 -41.97 -4.28
#